data_AF-A0A840Z1Z4-F1
#
_entry.id   AF-A0A840Z1Z4-F1
#
_cell.length_a   1.000
_cell.length_b   1.000
_cell.length_c   1.000
_cell.angle_alpha   90.00
_cell.angle_beta   90.00
_cell.angle_gamma   90.00
#
_symmetry.space_group_name_H-M   'P 1'
#
loop_
_entity.id
_entity.type
_entity.pdbx_description
1 polymer ?
#
loop_
_entity_poly.entity_id
_entity_poly.type
_entity_poly.pdbx_seq_one_letter_code
_entity_poly.pdbx_strand_id
1 'polypeptide(L)' 'MTDSLSRTVTEAISRAPAWIRSDLQAKDILVRIRAEESLAARIVDAILKARGAEATIADDDQN' A
#
# COMPACT_ATOMS: atom_id res chain seq x y z
N MET A 1 8.10 13.70 7.86
CA MET A 1 7.59 13.31 6.52
C MET A 1 7.89 11.85 6.19
N THR A 2 9.17 11.42 6.24
CA THR A 2 9.57 10.03 5.93
C THR A 2 8.91 9.00 6.83
N ASP A 3 8.73 9.29 8.13
CA ASP A 3 8.09 8.35 9.06
C ASP A 3 6.62 8.07 8.74
N SER A 4 5.87 9.07 8.24
CA SER A 4 4.47 8.90 7.86
C SER A 4 4.33 8.04 6.60
N LEU A 5 5.18 8.29 5.59
CA LEU A 5 5.20 7.49 4.37
C LEU A 5 5.64 6.05 4.65
N SER A 6 6.73 5.86 5.41
CA SER A 6 7.22 4.55 5.80
C SER A 6 6.15 3.77 6.57
N ARG A 7 5.46 4.40 7.53
CA ARG A 7 4.32 3.79 8.25
C ARG A 7 3.23 3.35 7.28
N THR A 8 2.83 4.21 6.35
CA THR A 8 1.79 3.90 5.35
C THR A 8 2.17 2.69 4.50
N VAL A 9 3.42 2.63 4.03
CA VAL A 9 3.94 1.49 3.26
C VAL A 9 3.95 0.21 4.11
N THR A 10 4.42 0.29 5.36
CA THR A 10 4.44 -0.87 6.28
C THR A 10 3.03 -1.39 6.55
N GLU A 11 2.05 -0.50 6.74
CA GLU A 11 0.65 -0.90 6.92
C GLU A 11 0.07 -1.56 5.66
N ALA A 12 0.35 -1.01 4.48
CA ALA A 12 -0.10 -1.57 3.21
C ALA A 12 0.40 -3.00 3.01
N ILE A 13 1.69 -3.24 3.30
CA ILE A 13 2.35 -4.56 3.24
C ILE A 13 1.79 -5.49 4.31
N SER A 14 1.63 -5.01 5.54
CA SER A 14 1.12 -5.82 6.67
C SER A 14 -0.29 -6.34 6.39
N ARG A 15 -1.11 -5.52 5.73
CA ARG A 15 -2.48 -5.86 5.35
C ARG A 15 -2.57 -6.52 3.97
N ALA A 16 -1.46 -6.83 3.30
CA ALA A 16 -1.49 -7.51 2.02
C ALA A 16 -2.10 -8.92 2.17
N PRO A 17 -2.94 -9.37 1.22
CA PRO A 17 -3.51 -10.72 1.22
C PRO A 17 -2.44 -11.82 1.30
N ALA A 18 -2.76 -12.93 1.97
CA ALA A 18 -1.83 -14.05 2.14
C ALA A 18 -1.34 -14.64 0.81
N TRP A 19 -2.20 -14.67 -0.22
CA TRP A 19 -1.84 -15.17 -1.54
C TRP A 19 -0.70 -14.37 -2.19
N ILE A 20 -0.58 -13.06 -1.94
CA ILE A 20 0.53 -12.24 -2.48
C ILE A 20 1.87 -12.75 -1.96
N ARG A 21 1.95 -13.14 -0.68
CA ARG A 21 3.20 -13.68 -0.12
C ARG A 21 3.54 -15.04 -0.71
N SER A 22 2.53 -15.89 -0.90
CA SER A 22 2.70 -17.20 -1.54
C SER A 22 3.22 -17.03 -2.97
N ASP A 23 2.61 -16.13 -3.74
CA ASP A 23 2.94 -15.92 -5.15
C ASP A 23 4.29 -15.20 -5.33
N LEU A 24 4.69 -14.33 -4.39
CA LEU A 24 6.04 -13.73 -4.38
C LEU A 24 7.14 -14.79 -4.19
N GLN A 25 6.83 -15.90 -3.52
CA GLN A 25 7.76 -17.02 -3.33
C GLN A 25 7.70 -18.05 -4.47
N ALA A 26 6.83 -17.84 -5.46
CA ALA A 26 6.69 -18.75 -6.58
C ALA A 26 7.96 -18.81 -7.43
N LYS A 27 8.29 -20.02 -7.91
CA LYS A 27 9.38 -20.24 -8.87
C LYS A 27 9.02 -19.74 -10.27
N ASP A 28 7.72 -19.74 -10.58
CA ASP A 28 7.20 -19.22 -11.84
C ASP A 28 7.28 -17.68 -11.83
N ILE A 29 8.03 -17.16 -12.81
CA ILE A 29 8.28 -15.73 -12.97
C ILE A 29 6.98 -14.96 -13.22
N LEU A 30 6.05 -15.52 -14.00
CA LEU A 30 4.80 -14.84 -14.33
C LEU A 30 3.89 -14.72 -13.10
N VAL A 31 3.88 -15.74 -12.25
CA VAL A 31 3.16 -15.72 -10.97
C VAL A 31 3.76 -14.67 -10.03
N ARG A 32 5.09 -14.61 -9.94
CA ARG A 32 5.77 -13.61 -9.12
C ARG A 32 5.51 -12.18 -9.60
N ILE A 33 5.59 -11.93 -10.91
CA ILE A 33 5.31 -10.60 -11.50
C ILE A 33 3.91 -10.13 -11.12
N ARG A 34 2.90 -10.99 -11.27
CA ARG A 34 1.52 -10.64 -10.91
C ARG A 34 1.39 -10.26 -9.43
N ALA A 35 2.10 -10.96 -8.55
CA ALA A 35 2.12 -10.65 -7.12
C ALA A 35 2.78 -9.30 -6.83
N GLU A 36 3.90 -9.00 -7.51
CA GLU A 36 4.61 -7.72 -7.43
C GLU A 36 3.71 -6.56 -7.91
N GLU A 37 3.06 -6.70 -9.06
CA GLU A 37 2.13 -5.70 -9.60
C GLU A 37 0.95 -5.44 -8.65
N SER A 38 0.39 -6.52 -8.09
CA SER A 38 -0.72 -6.41 -7.13
C SER A 38 -0.29 -5.75 -5.82
N LEU A 39 0.92 -6.04 -5.35
CA LEU A 39 1.50 -5.39 -4.17
C LEU A 39 1.76 -3.90 -4.44
N ALA A 40 2.30 -3.55 -5.60
CA ALA A 40 2.54 -2.16 -6.00
C ALA A 40 1.23 -1.37 -6.07
N ALA A 41 0.20 -1.91 -6.71
CA ALA A 41 -1.13 -1.29 -6.77
C ALA A 41 -1.71 -1.02 -5.38
N ARG A 42 -1.50 -1.94 -4.44
CA ARG A 42 -1.95 -1.80 -3.05
C ARG A 42 -1.19 -0.71 -2.28
N ILE A 43 0.12 -0.62 -2.48
CA ILE A 43 0.94 0.44 -1.88
C ILE A 43 0.49 1.81 -2.41
N VAL A 44 0.26 1.92 -3.72
CA VAL A 44 -0.26 3.15 -4.35
C VAL A 44 -1.63 3.52 -3.76
N ASP A 45 -2.56 2.57 -3.65
CA ASP A 45 -3.88 2.79 -3.04
C ASP A 45 -3.77 3.30 -1.59
N ALA A 46 -2.89 2.71 -0.78
CA ALA A 46 -2.66 3.16 0.59
C ALA A 46 -2.09 4.58 0.66
N ILE A 47 -1.13 4.92 -0.22
CA ILE A 47 -0.55 6.26 -0.28
C ILE A 47 -1.60 7.30 -0.71
N LEU A 48 -2.42 6.98 -1.71
CA LEU A 48 -3.49 7.87 -2.16
C LEU A 48 -4.53 8.10 -1.06
N LYS A 49 -4.91 7.04 -0.33
CA LYS A 49 -5.83 7.15 0.83
C LYS A 49 -5.25 7.99 1.96
N ALA A 50 -3.97 7.79 2.31
CA ALA A 50 -3.31 8.57 3.34
C ALA A 50 -3.26 10.07 2.98
N ARG A 51 -2.94 10.40 1.73
CA ARG A 51 -2.92 11.78 1.23
C ARG A 51 -4.32 12.41 1.15
N GLY A 52 -5.32 11.63 0.76
CA GLY A 52 -6.72 12.09 0.75
C GLY A 52 -7.24 12.36 2.16
N ALA A 53 -6.90 11.51 3.14
CA ALA A 53 -7.28 11.70 4.53
C ALA A 53 -6.63 12.95 5.16
N GLU A 54 -5.38 13.26 4.81
CA GLU A 54 -4.69 14.48 5.25
C GLU A 54 -5.37 15.75 4.70
N ALA A 55 -5.92 15.70 3.49
CA ALA A 55 -6.69 16.81 2.91
C ALA A 55 -8.06 17.01 3.59
N THR A 56 -8.76 15.94 3.96
CA THR A 56 -10.06 16.04 4.65
C THR A 56 -9.94 16.60 6.07
N ILE A 57 -8.88 16.27 6.81
CA ILE A 57 -8.64 16.81 8.16
C ILE A 57 -8.34 18.32 8.12
N ALA A 58 -7.69 18.80 7.05
CA ALA A 58 -7.38 20.22 6.89
C ALA A 58 -8.62 21.09 6.63
N ASP A 59 -9.69 20.54 6.06
CA ASP A 59 -10.94 21.26 5.81
C ASP A 59 -11.83 21.37 7.07
N ASP A 60 -11.78 20.38 7.97
CA ASP A 60 -12.60 20.36 9.21
C ASP A 60 -12.12 21.37 10.29
N ASP A 61 -10.85 21.77 10.30
CA ASP A 61 -10.29 22.72 11.27
C ASP A 61 -10.59 24.21 10.93
N GLN A 62 -11.18 24.50 9.76
CA GLN A 62 -11.46 25.87 9.29
C GLN A 62 -12.90 26.37 9.52
N ASN A 63 -13.77 25.60 10.19
CA ASN A 63 -15.17 25.95 10.45
C ASN A 63 -15.54 25.88 11.93
#